data_AF-A0A953KXJ1-F1
#
_entry.id   AF-A0A953KXJ1-F1
#
_cell.length_a   1.000
_cell.length_b   1.000
_cell.length_c   1.000
_cell.angle_alpha   90.00
_cell.angle_beta   90.00
_cell.angle_gamma   90.00
#
_symmetry.space_group_name_H-M   'P 1'
#
loop_
_entity.id
_entity.type
_entity.pdbx_description
1 polymer ?
#
loop_
_entity_poly.entity_id
_entity_poly.type
_entity_poly.pdbx_seq_one_letter_code
_entity_poly.pdbx_strand_id
1 'polypeptide(L)'
;MGKQDEADFEDDDHGPEEEAGLTIADADKIAADLLALLERAKTTKPEKLADELQDLAHEIQRADTQEVAVYLQEKVLPVLLQAYDEIALKAKKETDLVLFIQKMFAWLEFKPGLDRLPELYRNPAFKDGYLWTVVFGSMSHGPHPHAADVARALSGHFPAGFAAVAYLDFANELAHHNVITEHPFDNPEGVKLLRKWLTKARDGEESYGVSSAMALAFSNQPDRDELLKVARDHSSPSVQIEAAWAEAHLGRENGFKYLVAKCTDWSFSAQAAAYLKMLGREDLIPAEALTEESQAIGHMVSWLCHPAEYGQPPADIELLESRTIYWPPTEDTRTLHVLRFCMEEGTEKKDYDYGLVGSRTFSLFGDYGDVNGPDDVLALHCSWEMDGEADLEKGRELLGRAG
;
A
#
# COMPACT_ATOMS: atom_id res chain seq x y z
N MET A 1 -20.58 -8.01 45.11
CA MET A 1 -22.00 -8.00 44.70
C MET A 1 -22.22 -6.79 43.83
N GLY A 2 -22.16 -7.00 42.52
CA GLY A 2 -22.48 -6.03 41.48
C GLY A 2 -22.57 -6.84 40.21
N LYS A 3 -23.80 -7.20 39.82
CA LYS A 3 -24.11 -7.81 38.53
C LYS A 3 -24.01 -6.69 37.50
N GLN A 4 -23.22 -6.89 36.45
CA GLN A 4 -23.31 -6.13 35.22
C GLN A 4 -24.03 -7.02 34.22
N ASP A 5 -25.10 -6.48 33.68
CA ASP A 5 -26.00 -7.09 32.73
C ASP A 5 -25.27 -7.33 31.41
N GLU A 6 -25.33 -8.57 30.92
CA GLU A 6 -24.98 -8.97 29.56
C GLU A 6 -26.00 -8.32 28.61
N ALA A 7 -25.51 -7.44 27.73
CA ALA A 7 -26.27 -6.94 26.59
C ALA A 7 -26.02 -7.92 25.43
N ASP A 8 -27.07 -8.60 25.01
CA ASP A 8 -27.14 -9.38 23.77
C ASP A 8 -26.78 -8.46 22.59
N PHE A 9 -25.58 -8.66 22.04
CA PHE A 9 -25.25 -8.22 20.68
C PHE A 9 -25.81 -9.30 19.75
N GLU A 10 -27.01 -9.04 19.21
CA GLU A 10 -27.46 -9.72 18.00
C GLU A 10 -26.56 -9.23 16.86
N ASP A 11 -25.56 -10.04 16.50
CA ASP A 11 -24.81 -9.88 15.26
C ASP A 11 -25.77 -10.14 14.10
N ASP A 12 -26.26 -9.06 13.48
CA ASP A 12 -26.88 -9.09 12.16
C ASP A 12 -25.78 -9.43 11.14
N ASP A 13 -25.54 -10.74 10.99
CA ASP A 13 -24.74 -11.38 9.96
C ASP A 13 -25.38 -11.18 8.58
N HIS A 14 -25.23 -9.95 8.06
CA HIS A 14 -25.34 -9.69 6.64
C HIS A 14 -23.95 -9.88 6.05
N GLY A 15 -23.65 -11.12 5.64
CA GLY A 15 -22.55 -11.37 4.71
C GLY A 15 -22.62 -10.38 3.54
N PRO A 16 -21.47 -9.92 3.00
CA PRO A 16 -21.44 -8.82 2.06
C PRO A 16 -22.31 -9.16 0.85
N GLU A 17 -23.50 -8.55 0.78
CA GLU A 17 -24.28 -8.53 -0.45
C GLU A 17 -23.35 -7.92 -1.49
N GLU A 18 -23.07 -8.67 -2.55
CA GLU A 18 -22.25 -8.23 -3.67
C GLU A 18 -22.94 -7.00 -4.27
N GLU A 19 -22.57 -5.81 -3.80
CA GLU A 19 -23.22 -4.57 -4.20
C GLU A 19 -23.09 -4.45 -5.72
N ALA A 20 -24.23 -4.45 -6.41
CA ALA A 20 -24.25 -4.36 -7.86
C ALA A 20 -23.43 -3.14 -8.33
N GLY A 21 -22.56 -3.35 -9.32
CA GLY A 21 -21.73 -2.30 -9.92
C GLY A 21 -22.54 -1.14 -10.48
N LEU A 22 -21.92 0.03 -10.58
CA LEU A 22 -22.55 1.25 -11.06
C LEU A 22 -22.98 1.10 -12.53
N THR A 23 -24.24 1.37 -12.86
CA THR A 23 -24.71 1.34 -14.26
C THR A 23 -24.63 2.71 -14.92
N ILE A 24 -24.78 2.77 -16.25
CA ILE A 24 -24.89 4.05 -16.99
C ILE A 24 -26.11 4.86 -16.51
N ALA A 25 -27.22 4.20 -16.17
CA ALA A 25 -28.41 4.87 -15.66
C ALA A 25 -28.17 5.51 -14.29
N ASP A 26 -27.37 4.86 -13.44
CA ASP A 26 -26.95 5.43 -12.16
C ASP A 26 -26.01 6.62 -12.38
N ALA A 27 -25.08 6.52 -13.33
CA ALA A 27 -24.21 7.64 -13.71
C ALA A 27 -25.00 8.86 -14.22
N ASP A 28 -26.06 8.65 -15.02
CA ASP A 28 -26.98 9.71 -15.45
C ASP A 28 -27.71 10.36 -14.27
N LYS A 29 -28.16 9.55 -13.32
CA LYS A 29 -28.81 10.03 -12.09
C LYS A 29 -27.82 10.86 -11.27
N ILE A 30 -26.58 10.39 -11.07
CA ILE A 30 -25.53 11.13 -10.37
C ILE A 30 -25.27 12.47 -11.05
N ALA A 31 -25.18 12.51 -12.38
CA ALA A 31 -25.02 13.78 -13.12
C ALA A 31 -26.16 14.75 -12.84
N ALA A 32 -27.41 14.26 -12.85
CA ALA A 32 -28.59 15.07 -12.56
C ALA A 32 -28.60 15.59 -11.11
N ASP A 33 -28.23 14.74 -10.15
CA ASP A 33 -28.17 15.08 -8.73
C ASP A 33 -27.06 16.11 -8.45
N LEU A 34 -25.89 15.98 -9.09
CA LEU A 34 -24.81 16.98 -9.04
C LEU A 34 -25.25 18.33 -9.61
N LEU A 35 -26.00 18.35 -10.73
CA LEU A 35 -26.56 19.59 -11.28
C LEU A 35 -27.57 20.23 -10.32
N ALA A 36 -28.43 19.44 -9.70
CA ALA A 36 -29.38 19.93 -8.71
C ALA A 36 -28.66 20.50 -7.47
N LEU A 37 -27.57 19.85 -7.03
CA LEU A 37 -26.73 20.33 -5.94
C LEU A 37 -26.07 21.67 -6.27
N LEU A 38 -25.56 21.83 -7.50
CA LEU A 38 -24.99 23.08 -8.01
C LEU A 38 -26.01 24.24 -8.04
N GLU A 39 -27.25 23.98 -8.46
CA GLU A 39 -28.31 25.00 -8.40
C GLU A 39 -28.60 25.45 -6.96
N ARG A 40 -28.58 24.52 -6.00
CA ARG A 40 -28.74 24.83 -4.58
C ARG A 40 -27.56 25.60 -4.00
N ALA A 41 -26.33 25.35 -4.46
CA ALA A 41 -25.13 26.06 -4.04
C ALA A 41 -25.19 27.58 -4.31
N LYS A 42 -26.04 28.03 -5.24
CA LYS A 42 -26.28 29.47 -5.50
C LYS A 42 -26.94 30.20 -4.33
N THR A 43 -27.66 29.49 -3.48
CA THR A 43 -28.43 30.08 -2.36
C THR A 43 -28.10 29.46 -1.00
N THR A 44 -27.40 28.33 -0.98
CA THR A 44 -27.05 27.58 0.23
C THR A 44 -25.54 27.65 0.46
N LYS A 45 -25.14 27.74 1.73
CA LYS A 45 -23.71 27.75 2.08
C LYS A 45 -23.04 26.42 1.72
N PRO A 46 -21.83 26.42 1.12
CA PRO A 46 -21.11 25.21 0.73
C PRO A 46 -20.98 24.15 1.82
N GLU A 47 -20.76 24.56 3.07
CA GLU A 47 -20.58 23.62 4.20
C GLU A 47 -21.83 22.78 4.49
N LYS A 48 -23.02 23.21 4.05
CA LYS A 48 -24.26 22.45 4.21
C LYS A 48 -24.51 21.45 3.09
N LEU A 49 -23.71 21.50 2.02
CA LEU A 49 -23.85 20.67 0.83
C LEU A 49 -22.69 19.68 0.68
N ALA A 50 -21.68 19.76 1.56
CA ALA A 50 -20.48 18.95 1.47
C ALA A 50 -20.77 17.45 1.65
N ASP A 51 -21.57 17.09 2.66
CA ASP A 51 -21.97 15.69 2.91
C ASP A 51 -22.71 15.10 1.70
N GLU A 52 -23.66 15.84 1.12
CA GLU A 52 -24.38 15.39 -0.08
C GLU A 52 -23.45 15.23 -1.30
N LEU A 53 -22.45 16.10 -1.45
CA LEU A 53 -21.43 15.96 -2.49
C LEU A 53 -20.53 14.74 -2.22
N GLN A 54 -20.22 14.48 -0.95
CA GLN A 54 -19.43 13.32 -0.53
C GLN A 54 -20.16 12.02 -0.89
N ASP A 55 -21.45 11.91 -0.56
CA ASP A 55 -22.28 10.74 -0.89
C ASP A 55 -22.28 10.48 -2.40
N LEU A 56 -22.49 11.52 -3.22
CA LEU A 56 -22.43 11.40 -4.68
C LEU A 56 -21.04 10.97 -5.18
N ALA A 57 -19.96 11.44 -4.55
CA ALA A 57 -18.60 11.04 -4.90
C ALA A 57 -18.28 9.59 -4.47
N HIS A 58 -18.90 9.08 -3.41
CA HIS A 58 -18.82 7.66 -3.02
C HIS A 58 -19.49 6.76 -4.06
N GLU A 59 -20.66 7.13 -4.57
CA GLU A 59 -21.35 6.35 -5.61
C GLU A 59 -20.51 6.20 -6.89
N ILE A 60 -19.75 7.23 -7.27
CA ILE A 60 -18.87 7.19 -8.46
C ILE A 60 -17.79 6.09 -8.34
N GLN A 61 -17.36 5.72 -7.12
CA GLN A 61 -16.33 4.69 -6.92
C GLN A 61 -16.78 3.27 -7.26
N ARG A 62 -18.09 3.06 -7.38
CA ARG A 62 -18.66 1.76 -7.73
C ARG A 62 -18.55 1.45 -9.22
N ALA A 63 -17.87 2.29 -10.00
CA ALA A 63 -17.60 2.02 -11.41
C ALA A 63 -16.59 0.87 -11.55
N ASP A 64 -17.08 -0.28 -11.99
CA ASP A 64 -16.36 -1.54 -12.11
C ASP A 64 -16.11 -1.97 -13.57
N THR A 65 -16.68 -1.23 -14.53
CA THR A 65 -16.51 -1.48 -15.97
C THR A 65 -15.89 -0.31 -16.72
N GLN A 66 -15.12 -0.63 -17.76
CA GLN A 66 -14.52 0.38 -18.64
C GLN A 66 -15.57 1.26 -19.34
N GLU A 67 -16.72 0.68 -19.71
CA GLU A 67 -17.82 1.42 -20.36
C GLU A 67 -18.37 2.51 -19.44
N VAL A 68 -18.60 2.19 -18.18
CA VAL A 68 -19.09 3.15 -17.18
C VAL A 68 -18.01 4.18 -16.87
N ALA A 69 -16.75 3.79 -16.74
CA ALA A 69 -15.64 4.73 -16.53
C ALA A 69 -15.54 5.79 -17.64
N VAL A 70 -15.64 5.37 -18.92
CA VAL A 70 -15.67 6.29 -20.06
C VAL A 70 -16.89 7.21 -20.00
N TYR A 71 -18.06 6.66 -19.67
CA TYR A 71 -19.29 7.45 -19.55
C TYR A 71 -19.18 8.51 -18.43
N LEU A 72 -18.63 8.14 -17.27
CA LEU A 72 -18.36 9.04 -16.16
C LEU A 72 -17.43 10.18 -16.58
N GLN A 73 -16.33 9.87 -17.27
CA GLN A 73 -15.39 10.88 -17.78
C GLN A 73 -16.09 11.92 -18.68
N GLU A 74 -16.98 11.47 -19.56
CA GLU A 74 -17.65 12.35 -20.52
C GLU A 74 -18.80 13.17 -19.90
N LYS A 75 -19.57 12.58 -18.99
CA LYS A 75 -20.87 13.14 -18.54
C LYS A 75 -20.87 13.60 -17.10
N VAL A 76 -20.23 12.86 -16.20
CA VAL A 76 -20.32 13.09 -14.75
C VAL A 76 -19.19 13.96 -14.26
N LEU A 77 -17.93 13.64 -14.59
CA LEU A 77 -16.76 14.35 -14.08
C LEU A 77 -16.71 15.85 -14.44
N PRO A 78 -17.20 16.31 -15.61
CA PRO A 78 -17.30 17.74 -15.89
C PRO A 78 -18.26 18.49 -14.96
N VAL A 79 -19.32 17.84 -14.49
CA VAL A 79 -20.27 18.40 -13.51
C VAL A 79 -19.69 18.29 -12.10
N LEU A 80 -19.07 17.16 -11.78
CA LEU A 80 -18.37 16.97 -10.50
C LEU A 80 -17.27 18.02 -10.30
N LEU A 81 -16.51 18.38 -11.34
CA LEU A 81 -15.52 19.45 -11.27
C LEU A 81 -16.13 20.81 -10.94
N GLN A 82 -17.31 21.12 -11.48
CA GLN A 82 -18.02 22.35 -11.11
C GLN A 82 -18.47 22.31 -9.65
N ALA A 83 -19.03 21.18 -9.20
CA ALA A 83 -19.45 21.00 -7.80
C ALA A 83 -18.25 21.06 -6.84
N TYR A 84 -17.12 20.49 -7.24
CA TYR A 84 -15.86 20.55 -6.54
C TYR A 84 -15.37 22.00 -6.36
N ASP A 85 -15.34 22.79 -7.43
CA ASP A 85 -14.90 24.20 -7.40
C ASP A 85 -15.87 25.08 -6.58
N GLU A 86 -17.19 24.85 -6.68
CA GLU A 86 -18.21 25.68 -6.03
C GLU A 86 -18.54 25.28 -4.58
N ILE A 87 -18.40 24.00 -4.24
CA ILE A 87 -18.79 23.45 -2.94
C ILE A 87 -17.56 23.02 -2.16
N ALA A 88 -16.84 21.99 -2.63
CA ALA A 88 -15.77 21.36 -1.87
C ALA A 88 -14.63 22.34 -1.54
N LEU A 89 -14.10 23.08 -2.53
CA LEU A 89 -13.03 24.05 -2.30
C LEU A 89 -13.44 25.24 -1.42
N LYS A 90 -14.73 25.60 -1.43
CA LYS A 90 -15.24 26.72 -0.64
C LYS A 90 -15.65 26.31 0.78
N ALA A 91 -15.92 25.03 1.01
CA ALA A 91 -16.16 24.44 2.32
C ALA A 91 -14.84 24.29 3.09
N LYS A 92 -14.39 25.38 3.74
CA LYS A 92 -13.07 25.57 4.38
C LYS A 92 -12.61 24.50 5.40
N LYS A 93 -13.42 23.49 5.71
CA LYS A 93 -13.12 22.43 6.69
C LYS A 93 -13.04 21.02 6.11
N GLU A 94 -13.43 20.84 4.85
CA GLU A 94 -13.58 19.50 4.26
C GLU A 94 -12.38 19.14 3.39
N THR A 95 -11.19 19.09 4.00
CA THR A 95 -9.95 18.75 3.27
C THR A 95 -10.00 17.35 2.68
N ASP A 96 -10.65 16.42 3.38
CA ASP A 96 -10.73 15.03 2.98
C ASP A 96 -11.65 14.86 1.77
N LEU A 97 -12.81 15.53 1.75
CA LEU A 97 -13.70 15.55 0.57
C LEU A 97 -12.98 16.04 -0.69
N VAL A 98 -12.19 17.12 -0.57
CA VAL A 98 -11.44 17.67 -1.69
C VAL A 98 -10.43 16.65 -2.22
N LEU A 99 -9.62 16.02 -1.35
CA LEU A 99 -8.65 15.01 -1.78
C LEU A 99 -9.32 13.72 -2.28
N PHE A 100 -10.49 13.38 -1.73
CA PHE A 100 -11.29 12.24 -2.15
C PHE A 100 -11.83 12.41 -3.57
N ILE A 101 -12.33 13.60 -3.92
CA ILE A 101 -12.73 13.91 -5.30
C ILE A 101 -11.50 13.95 -6.22
N GLN A 102 -10.35 14.44 -5.75
CA GLN A 102 -9.11 14.39 -6.54
C GLN A 102 -8.66 12.96 -6.85
N LYS A 103 -8.83 12.03 -5.92
CA LYS A 103 -8.60 10.60 -6.17
C LYS A 103 -9.47 10.13 -7.34
N MET A 104 -10.72 10.59 -7.46
CA MET A 104 -11.59 10.21 -8.58
C MET A 104 -11.08 10.75 -9.91
N PHE A 105 -10.63 12.01 -9.94
CA PHE A 105 -10.03 12.58 -11.14
C PHE A 105 -8.75 11.86 -11.56
N ALA A 106 -7.96 11.38 -10.60
CA ALA A 106 -6.78 10.55 -10.86
C ALA A 106 -7.18 9.17 -11.39
N TRP A 107 -8.00 8.43 -10.66
CA TRP A 107 -8.41 7.08 -11.02
C TRP A 107 -9.14 7.00 -12.37
N LEU A 108 -10.00 7.99 -12.67
CA LEU A 108 -10.74 8.07 -13.93
C LEU A 108 -10.02 8.96 -14.97
N GLU A 109 -8.72 9.22 -14.82
CA GLU A 109 -7.88 9.90 -15.84
C GLU A 109 -8.43 11.27 -16.31
N PHE A 110 -9.16 12.00 -15.47
CA PHE A 110 -9.83 13.23 -15.85
C PHE A 110 -8.93 14.45 -15.70
N LYS A 111 -8.19 14.75 -16.77
CA LYS A 111 -7.19 15.83 -16.81
C LYS A 111 -7.66 17.19 -16.25
N PRO A 112 -8.85 17.73 -16.58
CA PRO A 112 -9.26 19.04 -16.07
C PRO A 112 -9.34 19.11 -14.53
N GLY A 113 -9.66 17.99 -13.88
CA GLY A 113 -9.65 17.87 -12.43
C GLY A 113 -8.23 17.82 -11.87
N LEU A 114 -7.35 17.05 -12.51
CA LEU A 114 -5.92 16.95 -12.14
C LEU A 114 -5.16 18.27 -12.27
N ASP A 115 -5.59 19.14 -13.18
CA ASP A 115 -5.00 20.49 -13.35
C ASP A 115 -5.18 21.38 -12.10
N ARG A 116 -5.99 20.97 -11.10
CA ARG A 116 -6.14 21.63 -9.80
C ARG A 116 -5.09 21.20 -8.77
N LEU A 117 -4.45 20.04 -8.93
CA LEU A 117 -3.50 19.50 -7.95
C LEU A 117 -2.37 20.48 -7.58
N PRO A 118 -1.75 21.24 -8.50
CA PRO A 118 -0.66 22.14 -8.14
C PRO A 118 -1.07 23.27 -7.19
N GLU A 119 -2.32 23.72 -7.24
CA GLU A 119 -2.82 24.74 -6.30
C GLU A 119 -3.06 24.12 -4.91
N LEU A 120 -3.72 22.96 -4.86
CA LEU A 120 -3.98 22.22 -3.62
C LEU A 120 -2.70 21.84 -2.90
N TYR A 121 -1.74 21.31 -3.66
CA TYR A 121 -0.47 20.86 -3.15
C TYR A 121 0.35 21.99 -2.49
N ARG A 122 0.20 23.23 -2.99
CA ARG A 122 0.84 24.41 -2.40
C ARG A 122 0.05 24.99 -1.22
N ASN A 123 -1.20 24.59 -1.03
CA ASN A 123 -2.06 25.14 0.01
C ASN A 123 -1.76 24.47 1.37
N PRO A 124 -1.33 25.22 2.40
CA PRO A 124 -0.98 24.67 3.71
C PRO A 124 -2.11 23.91 4.41
N ALA A 125 -3.37 24.12 4.03
CA ALA A 125 -4.51 23.40 4.61
C ALA A 125 -4.50 21.90 4.26
N PHE A 126 -3.92 21.52 3.13
CA PHE A 126 -3.92 20.13 2.64
C PHE A 126 -2.64 19.38 2.95
N LYS A 127 -1.67 20.03 3.59
CA LYS A 127 -0.29 19.57 3.64
C LYS A 127 -0.08 18.24 4.38
N ASP A 128 -1.02 17.88 5.27
CA ASP A 128 -0.97 16.68 6.11
C ASP A 128 -2.09 15.67 5.78
N GLY A 129 -2.81 15.84 4.66
CA GLY A 129 -3.93 14.96 4.29
C GLY A 129 -3.46 13.56 3.88
N TYR A 130 -3.89 12.51 4.57
CA TYR A 130 -3.45 11.13 4.28
C TYR A 130 -3.85 10.66 2.87
N LEU A 131 -4.94 11.20 2.31
CA LEU A 131 -5.42 10.85 0.97
C LEU A 131 -4.46 11.22 -0.16
N TRP A 132 -3.40 12.00 0.09
CA TRP A 132 -2.36 12.26 -0.93
C TRP A 132 -1.73 10.98 -1.48
N THR A 133 -1.49 9.97 -0.65
CA THR A 133 -0.96 8.68 -1.12
C THR A 133 -1.95 7.96 -2.02
N VAL A 134 -3.24 8.07 -1.75
CA VAL A 134 -4.29 7.47 -2.57
C VAL A 134 -4.42 8.20 -3.91
N VAL A 135 -4.44 9.54 -3.89
CA VAL A 135 -4.48 10.36 -5.11
C VAL A 135 -3.30 10.05 -6.03
N PHE A 136 -2.08 10.02 -5.49
CA PHE A 136 -0.90 9.72 -6.29
C PHE A 136 -0.79 8.24 -6.67
N GLY A 137 -1.17 7.33 -5.77
CA GLY A 137 -1.18 5.89 -6.00
C GLY A 137 -2.10 5.47 -7.15
N SER A 138 -3.22 6.18 -7.35
CA SER A 138 -4.10 5.99 -8.51
C SER A 138 -3.43 6.31 -9.86
N MET A 139 -2.31 7.04 -9.86
CA MET A 139 -1.57 7.40 -11.08
C MET A 139 -0.21 6.68 -11.20
N SER A 140 0.21 5.96 -10.16
CA SER A 140 1.55 5.35 -10.10
C SER A 140 1.58 3.94 -10.66
N HIS A 141 0.43 3.24 -10.66
CA HIS A 141 0.32 1.87 -11.16
C HIS A 141 -0.06 1.85 -12.64
N GLY A 142 0.88 1.41 -13.49
CA GLY A 142 0.64 1.25 -14.92
C GLY A 142 0.73 2.53 -15.74
N PRO A 143 0.35 2.48 -17.04
CA PRO A 143 0.52 3.59 -17.96
C PRO A 143 -0.57 4.67 -17.79
N HIS A 144 -0.53 5.43 -16.69
CA HIS A 144 -1.45 6.56 -16.50
C HIS A 144 -1.06 7.75 -17.39
N PRO A 145 -1.94 8.25 -18.28
CA PRO A 145 -1.59 9.19 -19.34
C PRO A 145 -1.15 10.58 -18.85
N HIS A 146 -1.47 10.93 -17.60
CA HIS A 146 -1.17 12.26 -17.04
C HIS A 146 -0.14 12.24 -15.91
N ALA A 147 0.40 11.08 -15.53
CA ALA A 147 1.27 10.97 -14.35
C ALA A 147 2.55 11.82 -14.47
N ALA A 148 3.22 11.74 -15.63
CA ALA A 148 4.42 12.53 -15.90
C ALA A 148 4.14 14.05 -15.91
N ASP A 149 2.98 14.47 -16.41
CA ASP A 149 2.58 15.87 -16.44
C ASP A 149 2.29 16.42 -15.03
N VAL A 150 1.63 15.62 -14.18
CA VAL A 150 1.41 15.96 -12.77
C VAL A 150 2.73 16.08 -12.04
N ALA A 151 3.64 15.10 -12.18
CA ALA A 151 4.97 15.18 -11.58
C ALA A 151 5.73 16.44 -12.03
N ARG A 152 5.69 16.77 -13.32
CA ARG A 152 6.31 18.01 -13.81
C ARG A 152 5.69 19.26 -13.20
N ALA A 153 4.36 19.31 -13.06
CA ALA A 153 3.63 20.47 -12.57
C ALA A 153 3.86 20.75 -11.06
N LEU A 154 4.15 19.71 -10.28
CA LEU A 154 4.45 19.80 -8.85
C LEU A 154 5.93 20.07 -8.56
N SER A 155 6.82 19.83 -9.54
CA SER A 155 8.27 20.02 -9.39
C SER A 155 8.67 21.41 -8.88
N GLY A 156 9.75 21.43 -8.08
CA GLY A 156 10.31 22.64 -7.48
C GLY A 156 9.49 23.25 -6.33
N HIS A 157 8.40 22.61 -5.92
CA HIS A 157 7.60 23.01 -4.76
C HIS A 157 7.45 21.81 -3.83
N PHE A 158 7.77 21.98 -2.56
CA PHE A 158 7.68 20.89 -1.58
C PHE A 158 7.01 21.45 -0.31
N PRO A 159 5.68 21.28 -0.13
CA PRO A 159 5.00 21.72 1.07
C PRO A 159 5.59 21.03 2.30
N ALA A 160 5.46 21.66 3.46
CA ALA A 160 5.76 20.94 4.71
C ALA A 160 4.71 19.86 4.94
N GLY A 161 5.04 18.77 5.62
CA GLY A 161 4.06 17.74 6.00
C GLY A 161 4.02 16.54 5.06
N PHE A 162 2.99 15.72 5.24
CA PHE A 162 2.85 14.41 4.59
C PHE A 162 2.73 14.48 3.06
N ALA A 163 2.12 15.53 2.50
CA ALA A 163 1.95 15.70 1.06
C ALA A 163 3.27 15.63 0.29
N ALA A 164 4.35 16.18 0.85
CA ALA A 164 5.66 16.12 0.21
C ALA A 164 6.26 14.73 0.16
N VAL A 165 5.98 13.89 1.16
CA VAL A 165 6.44 12.49 1.19
C VAL A 165 5.62 11.67 0.21
N ALA A 166 4.29 11.80 0.22
CA ALA A 166 3.45 11.11 -0.74
C ALA A 166 3.82 11.44 -2.20
N TYR A 167 4.23 12.70 -2.45
CA TYR A 167 4.76 13.11 -3.75
C TYR A 167 6.15 12.53 -4.06
N LEU A 168 7.00 12.34 -3.05
CA LEU A 168 8.27 11.65 -3.21
C LEU A 168 8.05 10.19 -3.61
N ASP A 169 7.14 9.48 -2.94
CA ASP A 169 6.80 8.08 -3.26
C ASP A 169 6.28 7.97 -4.70
N PHE A 170 5.39 8.87 -5.09
CA PHE A 170 4.91 8.98 -6.46
C PHE A 170 6.04 9.17 -7.46
N ALA A 171 6.93 10.13 -7.21
CA ALA A 171 8.06 10.42 -8.08
C ALA A 171 9.05 9.25 -8.21
N ASN A 172 9.32 8.56 -7.09
CA ASN A 172 10.15 7.37 -7.03
C ASN A 172 9.56 6.26 -7.91
N GLU A 173 8.26 6.00 -7.79
CA GLU A 173 7.57 4.98 -8.58
C GLU A 173 7.61 5.31 -10.08
N LEU A 174 7.32 6.56 -10.45
CA LEU A 174 7.41 6.97 -11.85
C LEU A 174 8.82 6.86 -12.43
N ALA A 175 9.85 7.19 -11.64
CA ALA A 175 11.24 7.07 -12.08
C ALA A 175 11.65 5.59 -12.18
N HIS A 176 11.22 4.76 -11.22
CA HIS A 176 11.45 3.32 -11.23
C HIS A 176 10.89 2.65 -12.49
N HIS A 177 9.67 3.04 -12.88
CA HIS A 177 9.00 2.55 -14.09
C HIS A 177 9.42 3.27 -15.39
N ASN A 178 10.42 4.16 -15.34
CA ASN A 178 10.89 4.96 -16.47
C ASN A 178 9.79 5.83 -17.13
N VAL A 179 8.74 6.20 -16.38
CA VAL A 179 7.67 7.11 -16.83
C VAL A 179 8.18 8.55 -16.88
N ILE A 180 9.12 8.90 -15.99
CA ILE A 180 9.83 10.19 -15.99
C ILE A 180 11.34 9.98 -16.13
N THR A 181 12.00 10.91 -16.81
CA THR A 181 13.46 10.92 -16.98
C THR A 181 14.18 11.86 -16.03
N GLU A 182 13.47 12.84 -15.48
CA GLU A 182 13.99 13.83 -14.53
C GLU A 182 13.21 13.69 -13.22
N HIS A 183 13.91 13.29 -12.15
CA HIS A 183 13.28 13.14 -10.85
C HIS A 183 12.97 14.53 -10.26
N PRO A 184 11.72 14.84 -9.84
CA PRO A 184 11.33 16.17 -9.37
C PRO A 184 12.10 16.67 -8.15
N PHE A 185 12.68 15.75 -7.36
CA PHE A 185 13.55 16.09 -6.22
C PHE A 185 15.03 16.23 -6.60
N ASP A 186 15.40 16.05 -7.87
CA ASP A 186 16.76 16.26 -8.38
C ASP A 186 17.06 17.76 -8.58
N ASN A 187 16.94 18.52 -7.51
CA ASN A 187 17.27 19.95 -7.44
C ASN A 187 17.71 20.33 -6.01
N PRO A 188 18.29 21.52 -5.78
CA PRO A 188 18.82 21.91 -4.47
C PRO A 188 17.80 21.87 -3.31
N GLU A 189 16.55 22.29 -3.53
CA GLU A 189 15.52 22.27 -2.48
C GLU A 189 15.04 20.84 -2.20
N GLY A 190 14.92 20.01 -3.23
CA GLY A 190 14.62 18.59 -3.10
C GLY A 190 15.70 17.88 -2.27
N VAL A 191 16.98 18.05 -2.62
CA VAL A 191 18.12 17.49 -1.88
C VAL A 191 18.14 17.93 -0.41
N LYS A 192 17.83 19.19 -0.12
CA LYS A 192 17.72 19.67 1.26
C LYS A 192 16.64 18.94 2.04
N LEU A 193 15.53 18.58 1.38
CA LEU A 193 14.44 17.85 1.99
C LEU A 193 14.78 16.36 2.19
N LEU A 194 15.36 15.70 1.18
CA LEU A 194 15.89 14.32 1.29
C LEU A 194 16.88 14.22 2.46
N ARG A 195 17.84 15.16 2.53
CA ARG A 195 18.81 15.23 3.63
C ARG A 195 18.13 15.37 4.99
N LYS A 196 17.09 16.20 5.09
CA LYS A 196 16.34 16.38 6.32
C LYS A 196 15.68 15.06 6.75
N TRP A 197 15.02 14.36 5.83
CA TRP A 197 14.36 13.08 6.13
C TRP A 197 15.35 11.96 6.48
N LEU A 198 16.51 11.91 5.83
CA LEU A 198 17.58 10.96 6.15
C LEU A 198 18.30 11.23 7.48
N THR A 199 18.32 12.47 7.99
CA THR A 199 19.10 12.83 9.19
C THR A 199 18.26 13.12 10.42
N LYS A 200 16.97 13.44 10.23
CA LYS A 200 16.06 13.86 11.29
C LYS A 200 14.74 13.10 11.21
N ALA A 201 14.81 11.79 10.94
CA ALA A 201 13.67 10.92 11.16
C ALA A 201 13.26 11.08 12.64
N ARG A 202 12.09 11.69 12.86
CA ARG A 202 11.44 11.65 14.16
C ARG A 202 10.94 10.22 14.38
N ASP A 203 10.65 9.86 15.62
CA ASP A 203 9.91 8.64 15.92
C ASP A 203 8.63 8.62 15.06
N GLY A 204 8.46 7.59 14.22
CA GLY A 204 7.34 7.45 13.29
C GLY A 204 7.51 8.05 11.89
N GLU A 205 8.63 8.72 11.56
CA GLU A 205 8.93 9.26 10.22
C GLU A 205 9.97 8.40 9.46
N GLU A 206 10.21 7.17 9.89
CA GLU A 206 11.22 6.28 9.30
C GLU A 206 10.96 6.01 7.80
N SER A 207 9.69 5.85 7.42
CA SER A 207 9.27 5.69 6.02
C SER A 207 9.75 6.84 5.13
N TYR A 208 9.92 8.05 5.67
CA TYR A 208 10.38 9.19 4.87
C TYR A 208 11.87 9.03 4.51
N GLY A 209 12.64 8.42 5.40
CA GLY A 209 14.03 8.05 5.15
C GLY A 209 14.14 6.97 4.07
N VAL A 210 13.25 5.97 4.09
CA VAL A 210 13.16 4.89 3.09
C VAL A 210 12.94 5.49 1.70
N SER A 211 11.87 6.27 1.54
CA SER A 211 11.57 6.97 0.27
C SER A 211 12.72 7.88 -0.18
N SER A 212 13.38 8.54 0.78
CA SER A 212 14.50 9.44 0.46
C SER A 212 15.74 8.70 -0.03
N ALA A 213 16.04 7.53 0.53
CA ALA A 213 17.16 6.71 0.12
C ALA A 213 16.95 6.17 -1.31
N MET A 214 15.74 5.70 -1.63
CA MET A 214 15.37 5.25 -2.98
C MET A 214 15.57 6.36 -4.03
N ALA A 215 15.12 7.59 -3.72
CA ALA A 215 15.22 8.74 -4.63
C ALA A 215 16.66 9.07 -5.06
N LEU A 216 17.66 8.70 -4.26
CA LEU A 216 19.07 8.92 -4.57
C LEU A 216 19.55 8.13 -5.80
N ALA A 217 18.85 7.05 -6.17
CA ALA A 217 19.11 6.31 -7.41
C ALA A 217 18.92 7.18 -8.66
N PHE A 218 18.03 8.17 -8.58
CA PHE A 218 17.60 9.01 -9.70
C PHE A 218 18.12 10.44 -9.64
N SER A 219 18.85 10.80 -8.58
CA SER A 219 19.43 12.15 -8.46
C SER A 219 20.76 12.26 -9.21
N ASN A 220 21.01 13.42 -9.80
CA ASN A 220 22.29 13.83 -10.38
C ASN A 220 22.95 14.97 -9.59
N GLN A 221 22.42 15.34 -8.42
CA GLN A 221 22.99 16.40 -7.61
C GLN A 221 24.39 16.03 -7.08
N PRO A 222 25.32 17.01 -6.95
CA PRO A 222 26.67 16.77 -6.45
C PRO A 222 26.73 16.11 -5.06
N ASP A 223 25.71 16.36 -4.23
CA ASP A 223 25.62 15.87 -2.86
C ASP A 223 25.17 14.40 -2.75
N ARG A 224 24.78 13.75 -3.86
CA ARG A 224 24.21 12.39 -3.85
C ARG A 224 25.08 11.39 -3.10
N ASP A 225 26.39 11.42 -3.30
CA ASP A 225 27.31 10.45 -2.68
C ASP A 225 27.43 10.64 -1.18
N GLU A 226 27.35 11.89 -0.72
CA GLU A 226 27.28 12.19 0.70
C GLU A 226 25.97 11.68 1.31
N LEU A 227 24.84 11.89 0.63
CA LEU A 227 23.53 11.42 1.09
C LEU A 227 23.41 9.89 1.11
N LEU A 228 23.96 9.20 0.10
CA LEU A 228 24.01 7.73 0.09
C LEU A 228 24.81 7.20 1.26
N LYS A 229 25.90 7.88 1.64
CA LYS A 229 26.64 7.54 2.86
C LYS A 229 25.79 7.73 4.11
N VAL A 230 25.08 8.86 4.23
CA VAL A 230 24.16 9.11 5.35
C VAL A 230 23.09 8.02 5.45
N ALA A 231 22.49 7.64 4.32
CA ALA A 231 21.45 6.61 4.27
C ALA A 231 22.00 5.21 4.62
N ARG A 232 23.22 4.89 4.19
CA ARG A 232 23.90 3.63 4.54
C ARG A 232 24.27 3.56 6.03
N ASP A 233 24.65 4.69 6.61
CA ASP A 233 25.02 4.78 8.03
C ASP A 233 23.78 5.02 8.95
N HIS A 234 22.57 4.97 8.39
CA HIS A 234 21.32 5.21 9.12
C HIS A 234 21.04 4.11 10.14
N SER A 235 20.31 4.40 11.22
CA SER A 235 20.02 3.40 12.27
C SER A 235 18.96 2.37 11.86
N SER A 236 18.05 2.74 10.95
CA SER A 236 17.03 1.84 10.40
C SER A 236 17.61 0.93 9.31
N PRO A 237 17.48 -0.40 9.43
CA PRO A 237 17.83 -1.34 8.37
C PRO A 237 17.03 -1.15 7.07
N SER A 238 15.77 -0.69 7.16
CA SER A 238 14.93 -0.39 6.00
C SER A 238 15.50 0.75 5.16
N VAL A 239 16.02 1.81 5.80
CA VAL A 239 16.71 2.89 5.07
C VAL A 239 18.03 2.40 4.44
N GLN A 240 18.76 1.54 5.15
CA GLN A 240 20.02 0.99 4.68
C GLN A 240 19.85 0.11 3.42
N ILE A 241 18.80 -0.72 3.37
CA ILE A 241 18.55 -1.57 2.20
C ILE A 241 18.12 -0.75 0.98
N GLU A 242 17.32 0.30 1.16
CA GLU A 242 17.01 1.24 0.06
C GLU A 242 18.25 1.97 -0.45
N ALA A 243 19.14 2.37 0.46
CA ALA A 243 20.42 2.97 0.08
C ALA A 243 21.26 1.99 -0.74
N ALA A 244 21.32 0.72 -0.32
CA ALA A 244 22.04 -0.31 -1.05
C ALA A 244 21.45 -0.57 -2.45
N TRP A 245 20.12 -0.59 -2.59
CA TRP A 245 19.45 -0.66 -3.88
C TRP A 245 19.81 0.53 -4.76
N ALA A 246 19.71 1.76 -4.25
CA ALA A 246 20.06 2.96 -4.99
C ALA A 246 21.53 2.95 -5.46
N GLU A 247 22.46 2.48 -4.62
CA GLU A 247 23.86 2.31 -5.01
C GLU A 247 24.04 1.25 -6.11
N ALA A 248 23.36 0.12 -6.00
CA ALA A 248 23.41 -0.95 -6.98
C ALA A 248 22.80 -0.52 -8.33
N HIS A 249 21.70 0.25 -8.29
CA HIS A 249 21.09 0.90 -9.46
C HIS A 249 22.07 1.82 -10.19
N LEU A 250 22.90 2.56 -9.43
CA LEU A 250 23.98 3.39 -9.96
C LEU A 250 25.23 2.59 -10.40
N GLY A 251 25.17 1.26 -10.40
CA GLY A 251 26.26 0.36 -10.80
C GLY A 251 27.38 0.23 -9.77
N ARG A 252 27.16 0.58 -8.50
CA ARG A 252 28.20 0.54 -7.45
C ARG A 252 28.28 -0.84 -6.81
N GLU A 253 29.49 -1.38 -6.76
CA GLU A 253 29.77 -2.70 -6.21
C GLU A 253 29.36 -2.87 -4.74
N ASN A 254 29.49 -1.80 -3.93
CA ASN A 254 29.11 -1.85 -2.52
C ASN A 254 27.61 -2.08 -2.31
N GLY A 255 26.76 -1.50 -3.17
CA GLY A 255 25.32 -1.74 -3.13
C GLY A 255 24.99 -3.21 -3.38
N PHE A 256 25.57 -3.79 -4.45
CA PHE A 256 25.42 -5.21 -4.74
C PHE A 256 25.91 -6.10 -3.59
N LYS A 257 27.09 -5.83 -3.01
CA LYS A 257 27.62 -6.60 -1.88
C LYS A 257 26.67 -6.59 -0.68
N TYR A 258 26.09 -5.43 -0.38
CA TYR A 258 25.15 -5.30 0.72
C TYR A 258 23.85 -6.07 0.46
N LEU A 259 23.27 -5.94 -0.74
CA LEU A 259 22.07 -6.69 -1.13
C LEU A 259 22.31 -8.21 -1.07
N VAL A 260 23.44 -8.70 -1.58
CA VAL A 260 23.81 -10.12 -1.50
C VAL A 260 23.91 -10.60 -0.06
N ALA A 261 24.52 -9.82 0.82
CA ALA A 261 24.58 -10.16 2.24
C ALA A 261 23.19 -10.20 2.91
N LYS A 262 22.26 -9.36 2.44
CA LYS A 262 20.88 -9.32 2.93
C LYS A 262 19.97 -10.42 2.37
N CYS A 263 20.35 -11.08 1.28
CA CYS A 263 19.61 -12.25 0.78
C CYS A 263 19.55 -13.42 1.78
N THR A 264 20.51 -13.50 2.72
CA THR A 264 20.52 -14.53 3.78
C THR A 264 20.01 -14.02 5.13
N ASP A 265 19.59 -12.75 5.19
CA ASP A 265 18.96 -12.16 6.36
C ASP A 265 17.44 -12.30 6.19
N TRP A 266 16.80 -13.17 6.98
CA TRP A 266 15.38 -13.48 6.80
C TRP A 266 14.47 -12.24 6.90
N SER A 267 14.88 -11.19 7.61
CA SER A 267 14.12 -9.93 7.70
C SER A 267 14.03 -9.20 6.35
N PHE A 268 15.01 -9.41 5.47
CA PHE A 268 15.17 -8.66 4.22
C PHE A 268 15.42 -9.54 2.99
N SER A 269 15.41 -10.87 3.14
CA SER A 269 15.86 -11.81 2.12
C SER A 269 15.05 -11.69 0.82
N ALA A 270 13.71 -11.66 0.96
CA ALA A 270 12.79 -11.51 -0.16
C ALA A 270 12.99 -10.18 -0.88
N GLN A 271 13.07 -9.07 -0.13
CA GLN A 271 13.27 -7.73 -0.69
C GLN A 271 14.62 -7.62 -1.41
N ALA A 272 15.71 -8.06 -0.78
CA ALA A 272 17.04 -8.02 -1.36
C ALA A 272 17.14 -8.87 -2.65
N ALA A 273 16.54 -10.07 -2.65
CA ALA A 273 16.48 -10.92 -3.83
C ALA A 273 15.63 -10.29 -4.96
N ALA A 274 14.50 -9.66 -4.63
CA ALA A 274 13.68 -8.92 -5.58
C ALA A 274 14.46 -7.76 -6.20
N TYR A 275 15.21 -7.00 -5.38
CA TYR A 275 16.09 -5.93 -5.84
C TYR A 275 17.18 -6.42 -6.78
N LEU A 276 17.85 -7.54 -6.49
CA LEU A 276 18.82 -8.13 -7.42
C LEU A 276 18.17 -8.57 -8.73
N LYS A 277 16.96 -9.14 -8.71
CA LYS A 277 16.19 -9.48 -9.92
C LYS A 277 15.84 -8.25 -10.75
N MET A 278 15.32 -7.20 -10.11
CA MET A 278 14.96 -5.94 -10.78
C MET A 278 16.18 -5.28 -11.45
N LEU A 279 17.36 -5.45 -10.88
CA LEU A 279 18.63 -4.96 -11.42
C LEU A 279 19.25 -5.89 -12.48
N GLY A 280 18.59 -7.01 -12.82
CA GLY A 280 19.08 -8.01 -13.77
C GLY A 280 20.34 -8.73 -13.28
N ARG A 281 20.47 -8.91 -11.96
CA ARG A 281 21.61 -9.51 -11.26
C ARG A 281 21.20 -10.71 -10.42
N GLU A 282 20.28 -11.53 -10.92
CA GLU A 282 19.88 -12.78 -10.28
C GLU A 282 21.06 -13.74 -10.07
N ASP A 283 22.11 -13.61 -10.89
CA ASP A 283 23.37 -14.35 -10.79
C ASP A 283 24.09 -14.15 -9.45
N LEU A 284 23.78 -13.06 -8.74
CA LEU A 284 24.38 -12.75 -7.44
C LEU A 284 23.62 -13.31 -6.25
N ILE A 285 22.39 -13.81 -6.43
CA ILE A 285 21.59 -14.32 -5.33
C ILE A 285 22.26 -15.61 -4.80
N PRO A 286 22.63 -15.67 -3.50
CA PRO A 286 23.24 -16.87 -2.92
C PRO A 286 22.34 -18.09 -3.07
N ALA A 287 22.93 -19.27 -3.30
CA ALA A 287 22.17 -20.51 -3.45
C ALA A 287 21.35 -20.85 -2.19
N GLU A 288 21.84 -20.45 -1.01
CA GLU A 288 21.16 -20.59 0.27
C GLU A 288 19.82 -19.85 0.27
N ALA A 289 19.77 -18.63 -0.28
CA ALA A 289 18.56 -17.81 -0.40
C ALA A 289 17.56 -18.34 -1.44
N LEU A 290 17.98 -19.29 -2.28
CA LEU A 290 17.14 -19.94 -3.30
C LEU A 290 16.54 -21.26 -2.83
N THR A 291 16.84 -21.71 -1.61
CA THR A 291 16.20 -22.88 -1.02
C THR A 291 14.70 -22.63 -0.80
N GLU A 292 13.89 -23.68 -0.92
CA GLU A 292 12.45 -23.59 -0.69
C GLU A 292 12.14 -23.05 0.72
N GLU A 293 12.90 -23.49 1.72
CA GLU A 293 12.79 -23.00 3.10
C GLU A 293 13.05 -21.50 3.22
N SER A 294 14.15 -20.99 2.65
CA SER A 294 14.47 -19.57 2.72
C SER A 294 13.45 -18.70 1.99
N GLN A 295 12.89 -19.21 0.88
CA GLN A 295 11.84 -18.52 0.14
C GLN A 295 10.53 -18.48 0.93
N ALA A 296 10.13 -19.60 1.56
CA ALA A 296 8.95 -19.66 2.40
C ALA A 296 9.05 -18.70 3.60
N ILE A 297 10.19 -18.69 4.29
CA ILE A 297 10.45 -17.75 5.40
C ILE A 297 10.40 -16.31 4.90
N GLY A 298 11.09 -15.99 3.80
CA GLY A 298 11.10 -14.64 3.23
C GLY A 298 9.71 -14.14 2.83
N HIS A 299 8.87 -15.01 2.26
CA HIS A 299 7.48 -14.67 1.92
C HIS A 299 6.64 -14.40 3.16
N MET A 300 6.73 -15.24 4.18
CA MET A 300 6.01 -15.03 5.44
C MET A 300 6.44 -13.74 6.13
N VAL A 301 7.75 -13.47 6.21
CA VAL A 301 8.27 -12.23 6.79
C VAL A 301 7.77 -11.01 6.01
N SER A 302 7.81 -11.07 4.67
CA SER A 302 7.29 -10.00 3.83
C SER A 302 5.80 -9.74 4.08
N TRP A 303 5.00 -10.79 4.33
CA TRP A 303 3.59 -10.67 4.71
C TRP A 303 3.45 -9.99 6.07
N LEU A 304 4.14 -10.48 7.11
CA LEU A 304 4.07 -9.92 8.46
C LEU A 304 4.51 -8.44 8.52
N CYS A 305 5.48 -8.05 7.69
CA CYS A 305 5.93 -6.67 7.54
C CYS A 305 4.90 -5.73 6.89
N HIS A 306 3.85 -6.25 6.26
CA HIS A 306 2.85 -5.42 5.62
C HIS A 306 2.10 -4.57 6.67
N PRO A 307 1.82 -3.27 6.42
CA PRO A 307 1.20 -2.39 7.42
C PRO A 307 -0.21 -2.79 7.88
N ALA A 308 -0.94 -3.57 7.08
CA ALA A 308 -2.25 -4.12 7.46
C ALA A 308 -2.14 -5.37 8.36
N GLU A 309 -0.93 -5.91 8.52
CA GLU A 309 -0.63 -7.07 9.35
C GLU A 309 0.07 -6.58 10.64
N TYR A 310 1.36 -6.88 10.84
CA TYR A 310 2.13 -6.40 11.99
C TYR A 310 2.98 -5.16 11.70
N GLY A 311 3.24 -4.85 10.42
CA GLY A 311 4.06 -3.70 10.02
C GLY A 311 5.55 -3.82 10.36
N GLN A 312 6.02 -4.99 10.83
CA GLN A 312 7.41 -5.24 11.21
C GLN A 312 7.76 -6.73 11.09
N PRO A 313 9.05 -7.09 10.94
CA PRO A 313 9.47 -8.48 10.93
C PRO A 313 9.27 -9.13 12.31
N PRO A 314 9.02 -10.46 12.38
CA PRO A 314 8.96 -11.17 13.64
C PRO A 314 10.33 -11.18 14.34
N ALA A 315 10.37 -11.37 15.66
CA ALA A 315 11.61 -11.56 16.42
C ALA A 315 12.26 -12.94 16.16
N ASP A 316 11.45 -13.93 15.81
CA ASP A 316 11.86 -15.32 15.57
C ASP A 316 10.94 -15.95 14.54
N ILE A 317 11.48 -16.77 13.63
CA ILE A 317 10.71 -17.49 12.63
C ILE A 317 11.42 -18.78 12.23
N GLU A 318 10.66 -19.86 12.08
CA GLU A 318 11.14 -21.15 11.60
C GLU A 318 10.12 -21.84 10.70
N LEU A 319 10.62 -22.63 9.76
CA LEU A 319 9.81 -23.55 8.97
C LEU A 319 9.61 -24.85 9.78
N LEU A 320 8.36 -25.20 10.09
CA LEU A 320 8.04 -26.43 10.80
C LEU A 320 7.90 -27.62 9.85
N GLU A 321 7.19 -27.42 8.73
CA GLU A 321 6.91 -28.49 7.78
C GLU A 321 6.68 -27.93 6.37
N SER A 322 7.18 -28.68 5.38
CA SER A 322 6.81 -28.51 3.97
C SER A 322 6.13 -29.78 3.48
N ARG A 323 4.93 -29.66 2.90
CA ARG A 323 4.17 -30.81 2.41
C ARG A 323 3.51 -30.50 1.07
N THR A 324 3.60 -31.44 0.14
CA THR A 324 2.84 -31.41 -1.12
C THR A 324 1.55 -32.18 -0.95
N ILE A 325 0.40 -31.51 -1.03
CA ILE A 325 -0.93 -32.11 -0.87
C ILE A 325 -1.90 -31.58 -1.94
N TYR A 326 -3.00 -32.31 -2.17
CA TYR A 326 -4.15 -31.75 -2.85
C TYR A 326 -4.78 -30.68 -1.96
N TRP A 327 -5.00 -29.49 -2.51
CA TRP A 327 -5.52 -28.33 -1.80
C TRP A 327 -6.94 -28.02 -2.30
N PRO A 328 -7.99 -28.36 -1.52
CA PRO A 328 -9.37 -28.16 -1.94
C PRO A 328 -9.73 -26.74 -2.40
N PRO A 329 -9.25 -25.64 -1.75
CA PRO A 329 -9.58 -24.27 -2.17
C PRO A 329 -9.24 -23.93 -3.62
N THR A 330 -8.24 -24.58 -4.18
CA THR A 330 -7.75 -24.32 -5.54
C THR A 330 -7.83 -25.54 -6.46
N GLU A 331 -8.36 -26.65 -5.96
CA GLU A 331 -8.56 -27.92 -6.67
C GLU A 331 -7.30 -28.48 -7.36
N ASP A 332 -6.11 -28.21 -6.83
CA ASP A 332 -4.83 -28.65 -7.39
C ASP A 332 -3.88 -29.23 -6.33
N THR A 333 -2.81 -29.87 -6.77
CA THR A 333 -1.73 -30.31 -5.88
C THR A 333 -0.65 -29.24 -5.80
N ARG A 334 -0.32 -28.80 -4.59
CA ARG A 334 0.68 -27.75 -4.34
C ARG A 334 1.52 -28.04 -3.10
N THR A 335 2.69 -27.43 -3.05
CA THR A 335 3.55 -27.44 -1.87
C THR A 335 3.14 -26.31 -0.93
N LEU A 336 2.91 -26.66 0.33
CA LEU A 336 2.56 -25.73 1.40
C LEU A 336 3.62 -25.80 2.48
N HIS A 337 3.88 -24.65 3.09
CA HIS A 337 4.90 -24.45 4.11
C HIS A 337 4.22 -23.92 5.37
N VAL A 338 4.30 -24.66 6.46
CA VAL A 338 3.84 -24.24 7.78
C VAL A 338 5.01 -23.61 8.52
N LEU A 339 4.85 -22.36 8.92
CA LEU A 339 5.84 -21.60 9.66
C LEU A 339 5.34 -21.30 11.07
N ARG A 340 6.27 -21.19 12.00
CA ARG A 340 6.04 -20.71 13.36
C ARG A 340 6.85 -19.46 13.59
N PHE A 341 6.25 -18.43 14.16
CA PHE A 341 6.92 -17.14 14.38
C PHE A 341 6.51 -16.52 15.72
N CYS A 342 7.32 -15.57 16.19
CA CYS A 342 7.06 -14.82 17.41
C CYS A 342 7.35 -13.35 17.16
N MET A 343 6.44 -12.45 17.55
CA MET A 343 6.60 -11.01 17.34
C MET A 343 7.36 -10.31 18.48
N GLU A 344 7.38 -10.89 19.68
CA GLU A 344 7.96 -10.26 20.87
C GLU A 344 9.40 -10.74 21.15
N GLU A 345 10.31 -9.78 21.36
CA GLU A 345 11.64 -10.08 21.88
C GLU A 345 11.65 -10.17 23.42
N GLY A 346 12.30 -11.20 23.97
CA GLY A 346 12.79 -11.17 25.34
C GLY A 346 11.80 -11.46 26.48
N THR A 347 10.60 -11.96 26.19
CA THR A 347 9.69 -12.47 27.24
C THR A 347 10.11 -13.89 27.67
N GLU A 348 9.97 -14.20 28.97
CA GLU A 348 10.24 -15.56 29.49
C GLU A 348 9.29 -16.62 28.90
N LYS A 349 8.15 -16.17 28.35
CA LYS A 349 7.17 -16.97 27.65
C LYS A 349 6.96 -16.39 26.25
N LYS A 350 7.64 -16.98 25.27
CA LYS A 350 7.37 -16.69 23.85
C LYS A 350 6.02 -17.31 23.49
N ASP A 351 5.03 -16.47 23.23
CA ASP A 351 3.81 -16.90 22.56
C ASP A 351 4.13 -16.93 21.05
N TYR A 352 3.94 -18.12 20.45
CA TYR A 352 4.26 -18.37 19.05
C TYR A 352 2.98 -18.49 18.25
N ASP A 353 2.94 -17.77 17.13
CA ASP A 353 1.89 -17.84 16.14
C ASP A 353 2.32 -18.73 14.97
N TYR A 354 1.37 -19.04 14.10
CA TYR A 354 1.59 -19.87 12.92
C TYR A 354 1.18 -19.13 11.65
N GLY A 355 1.87 -19.44 10.56
CA GLY A 355 1.51 -18.97 9.24
C GLY A 355 1.66 -20.04 8.19
N LEU A 356 0.99 -19.84 7.06
CA LEU A 356 1.07 -20.71 5.89
C LEU A 356 1.58 -19.93 4.68
N VAL A 357 2.47 -20.54 3.90
CA VAL A 357 2.91 -20.07 2.58
C VAL A 357 2.68 -21.17 1.54
N GLY A 358 2.33 -20.79 0.30
CA GLY A 358 2.22 -21.70 -0.85
C GLY A 358 0.85 -21.70 -1.53
N SER A 359 -0.20 -21.33 -0.80
CA SER A 359 -1.50 -20.92 -1.37
C SER A 359 -1.61 -19.39 -1.27
N ARG A 360 -2.68 -18.86 -0.67
CA ARG A 360 -2.67 -17.52 -0.10
C ARG A 360 -1.74 -17.51 1.13
N THR A 361 -0.87 -16.51 1.23
CA THR A 361 -0.05 -16.36 2.44
C THR A 361 -0.91 -15.74 3.52
N PHE A 362 -0.90 -16.33 4.71
CA PHE A 362 -1.71 -15.85 5.83
C PHE A 362 -1.07 -16.26 7.16
N SER A 363 -1.20 -15.41 8.15
CA SER A 363 -0.89 -15.70 9.55
C SER A 363 -2.17 -15.92 10.34
N LEU A 364 -2.22 -16.98 11.13
CA LEU A 364 -3.31 -17.24 12.04
C LEU A 364 -3.18 -16.29 13.23
N PHE A 365 -4.03 -15.27 13.30
CA PHE A 365 -4.12 -14.34 14.43
C PHE A 365 -5.22 -14.70 15.44
N GLY A 366 -4.89 -14.85 16.71
CA GLY A 366 -5.88 -15.00 17.80
C GLY A 366 -5.96 -16.40 18.41
N ASP A 367 -6.87 -16.56 19.36
CA ASP A 367 -7.04 -17.80 20.13
C ASP A 367 -7.84 -18.84 19.32
N TYR A 368 -7.17 -19.52 18.39
CA TYR A 368 -7.75 -20.65 17.64
C TYR A 368 -7.78 -21.96 18.46
N GLY A 369 -7.70 -21.88 19.79
CA GLY A 369 -7.68 -23.03 20.69
C GLY A 369 -6.39 -23.86 20.58
N ASP A 370 -6.49 -25.15 20.92
CA ASP A 370 -5.36 -26.08 20.91
C ASP A 370 -4.92 -26.46 19.48
N VAL A 371 -4.31 -25.52 18.75
CA VAL A 371 -3.57 -25.82 17.51
C VAL A 371 -2.38 -26.70 17.87
N ASN A 372 -2.45 -27.99 17.55
CA ASN A 372 -1.49 -28.99 18.02
C ASN A 372 -0.41 -29.36 16.98
N GLY A 373 -0.19 -28.50 15.99
CA GLY A 373 0.90 -28.65 15.03
C GLY A 373 0.50 -28.38 13.57
N PRO A 374 1.35 -28.77 12.61
CA PRO A 374 1.18 -28.41 11.20
C PRO A 374 -0.13 -28.86 10.55
N ASP A 375 -0.66 -30.03 10.92
CA ASP A 375 -1.93 -30.55 10.38
C ASP A 375 -3.12 -29.64 10.74
N ASP A 376 -3.13 -29.07 11.95
CA ASP A 376 -4.19 -28.18 12.41
C ASP A 376 -4.10 -26.81 11.74
N VAL A 377 -2.89 -26.31 11.51
CA VAL A 377 -2.64 -25.07 10.74
C VAL A 377 -3.14 -25.23 9.30
N LEU A 378 -2.82 -26.36 8.65
CA LEU A 378 -3.31 -26.66 7.30
C LEU A 378 -4.84 -26.75 7.26
N ALA A 379 -5.46 -27.41 8.24
CA ALA A 379 -6.92 -27.52 8.32
C ALA A 379 -7.60 -26.15 8.50
N LEU A 380 -7.17 -25.35 9.47
CA LEU A 380 -7.72 -24.01 9.72
C LEU A 380 -7.60 -23.09 8.50
N HIS A 381 -6.43 -23.10 7.84
CA HIS A 381 -6.23 -22.30 6.65
C HIS A 381 -7.07 -22.80 5.46
N CYS A 382 -7.25 -24.11 5.32
CA CYS A 382 -8.07 -24.70 4.27
C CYS A 382 -9.54 -24.25 4.40
N SER A 383 -10.12 -24.25 5.60
CA SER A 383 -11.50 -23.78 5.81
C SER A 383 -11.62 -22.28 5.65
N TRP A 384 -10.65 -21.50 6.16
CA TRP A 384 -10.61 -20.05 5.95
C TRP A 384 -10.57 -19.66 4.48
N GLU A 385 -9.73 -20.33 3.67
CA GLU A 385 -9.62 -20.00 2.25
C GLU A 385 -10.90 -20.37 1.46
N MET A 386 -11.65 -21.38 1.91
CA MET A 386 -12.92 -21.79 1.29
C MET A 386 -14.06 -20.82 1.58
N ASP A 387 -14.23 -20.42 2.83
CA ASP A 387 -15.48 -19.81 3.31
C ASP A 387 -15.29 -18.50 4.08
N GLY A 388 -14.04 -18.04 4.24
CA GLY A 388 -13.70 -16.82 4.98
C GLY A 388 -13.62 -17.00 6.50
N GLU A 389 -14.03 -18.16 7.02
CA GLU A 389 -14.01 -18.49 8.44
C GLU A 389 -13.10 -19.68 8.74
N ALA A 390 -12.23 -19.52 9.74
CA ALA A 390 -11.32 -20.58 10.17
C ALA A 390 -12.04 -21.57 11.10
N ASP A 391 -12.28 -22.78 10.61
CA ASP A 391 -12.89 -23.89 11.36
C ASP A 391 -12.01 -25.15 11.24
N LEU A 392 -11.52 -25.64 12.38
CA LEU A 392 -10.61 -26.77 12.44
C LEU A 392 -11.27 -28.11 12.05
N GLU A 393 -12.50 -28.37 12.47
CA GLU A 393 -13.18 -29.63 12.19
C GLU A 393 -13.53 -29.73 10.70
N LYS A 394 -14.08 -28.64 10.16
CA LYS A 394 -14.37 -28.51 8.73
C LYS A 394 -13.11 -28.66 7.89
N GLY A 395 -12.02 -27.99 8.28
CA GLY A 395 -10.72 -28.09 7.63
C GLY A 395 -10.18 -29.52 7.59
N ARG A 396 -10.25 -30.24 8.71
CA ARG A 396 -9.83 -31.64 8.80
C ARG A 396 -10.69 -32.55 7.91
N GLU A 397 -11.99 -32.29 7.82
CA GLU A 397 -12.88 -33.03 6.90
C GLU A 397 -12.51 -32.78 5.43
N LEU A 398 -12.26 -31.53 5.05
CA LEU A 398 -11.86 -31.16 3.69
C LEU A 398 -10.56 -31.84 3.27
N LEU A 399 -9.54 -31.79 4.13
CA LEU A 399 -8.24 -32.42 3.87
C LEU A 399 -8.30 -33.95 3.95
N GLY A 400 -9.14 -34.52 4.81
CA GLY A 400 -9.33 -35.96 4.94
C GLY A 400 -10.08 -36.60 3.77
N ARG A 401 -10.91 -35.84 3.06
CA ARG A 401 -11.57 -36.29 1.81
C ARG A 401 -10.66 -36.21 0.58
N ALA A 402 -9.56 -35.47 0.67
CA ALA A 402 -8.63 -35.18 -0.42
C ALA A 402 -7.46 -36.18 -0.55
N GLY A 403 -7.20 -36.99 0.49
CA GLY A 403 -6.17 -38.05 0.50
C GLY A 403 -6.78 -39.43 0.30
#